data_AF-A0A7C6LNS3-F1
#
_entry.id   AF-A0A7C6LNS3-F1
#
_cell.length_a   1.000
_cell.length_b   1.000
_cell.length_c   1.000
_cell.angle_alpha   90.00
_cell.angle_beta   90.00
_cell.angle_gamma   90.00
#
_symmetry.space_group_name_H-M   'P 1'
#
loop_
_entity.id
_entity.type
_entity.pdbx_description
1 polymer ?
#
loop_
_entity_poly.entity_id
_entity_poly.type
_entity_poly.pdbx_seq_one_letter_code
_entity_poly.pdbx_strand_id
1 'polypeptide(L)'
;MKYLSWRWAKSFLIRFALAALIFAAVYAGTFFDGVWGNSVRTGVEYLLTKNYDLSGYLSRLSHLIPDLLSLGMQPDLEVEVSTPGKFPDLPVSGKLVKGFGWQKDEKGWPVFVPGIELAVDKGTAIRAVLPGEVVHVGTDRSLGRIVIIEHDKACATLYGRLGEIGVKAGQEVAQGQVIGTTAGTYFHFQLQEGEQLVDPLTRIQ
;
A
#
# COMPACT_ATOMS: atom_id res chain seq x y z
N MET A 1 0.86 -16.77 58.50
CA MET A 1 -0.03 -16.30 57.41
C MET A 1 0.84 -15.58 56.40
N LYS A 2 1.01 -16.17 55.20
CA LYS A 2 1.97 -15.73 54.17
C LYS A 2 1.41 -14.55 53.39
N TYR A 3 2.25 -13.54 53.17
CA TYR A 3 1.98 -12.37 52.32
C TYR A 3 1.61 -12.79 50.90
N LEU A 4 0.34 -12.57 50.53
CA LEU A 4 -0.18 -12.74 49.18
C LEU A 4 0.39 -11.62 48.31
N SER A 5 1.25 -11.98 47.36
CA SER A 5 2.09 -11.01 46.64
C SER A 5 1.26 -9.96 45.87
N TRP A 6 1.48 -8.70 46.21
CA TRP A 6 0.84 -7.50 45.62
C TRP A 6 1.00 -7.38 44.09
N ARG A 7 1.96 -8.13 43.50
CA ARG A 7 2.18 -8.21 42.05
C ARG A 7 1.05 -8.93 41.33
N TRP A 8 0.45 -9.95 41.96
CA TRP A 8 -0.65 -10.71 41.37
C TRP A 8 -1.94 -9.88 41.28
N ALA A 9 -2.24 -9.10 42.32
CA ALA A 9 -3.38 -8.19 42.34
C ALA A 9 -3.30 -7.10 41.26
N LYS A 10 -2.11 -6.56 41.00
CA LYS A 10 -1.90 -5.58 39.92
C LYS A 10 -2.15 -6.19 38.53
N SER A 11 -1.63 -7.39 38.27
CA SER A 11 -1.86 -8.08 36.99
C SER A 11 -3.34 -8.44 36.79
N PHE A 12 -4.04 -8.80 37.86
CA PHE A 12 -5.47 -9.06 37.82
C PHE A 12 -6.27 -7.78 37.50
N LEU A 13 -5.95 -6.65 38.14
CA LEU A 13 -6.61 -5.36 37.89
C LEU A 13 -6.35 -4.85 36.46
N ILE A 14 -5.14 -4.99 35.93
CA ILE A 14 -4.82 -4.60 34.55
C ILE A 14 -5.60 -5.46 33.55
N ARG A 15 -5.65 -6.78 33.74
CA ARG A 15 -6.43 -7.69 32.89
C ARG A 15 -7.92 -7.37 32.92
N PHE A 16 -8.44 -7.03 34.09
CA PHE A 16 -9.83 -6.61 34.26
C PHE A 16 -10.12 -5.28 33.54
N ALA A 17 -9.23 -4.29 33.65
CA ALA A 17 -9.37 -3.02 32.95
C ALA A 17 -9.30 -3.17 31.42
N LEU A 18 -8.41 -4.03 30.92
CA LEU A 18 -8.30 -4.34 29.50
C LEU A 18 -9.56 -5.04 28.97
N ALA A 19 -10.08 -6.02 29.71
CA ALA A 19 -11.32 -6.70 29.38
C ALA A 19 -12.52 -5.75 29.40
N ALA A 20 -12.59 -4.82 30.36
CA ALA A 20 -13.62 -3.81 30.42
C ALA A 20 -13.54 -2.82 29.25
N LEU A 21 -12.34 -2.48 28.77
CA LEU A 21 -12.14 -1.61 27.60
C LEU A 21 -12.56 -2.31 26.30
N ILE A 22 -12.21 -3.58 26.12
CA ILE A 22 -12.68 -4.41 25.00
C ILE A 22 -14.21 -4.54 25.05
N PHE A 23 -14.77 -4.83 26.22
CA PHE A 23 -16.20 -4.93 26.42
C PHE A 23 -16.90 -3.60 26.13
N ALA A 24 -16.34 -2.46 26.54
CA ALA A 24 -16.88 -1.14 26.23
C ALA A 24 -16.80 -0.81 24.73
N ALA A 25 -15.74 -1.22 24.03
CA ALA A 25 -15.62 -1.04 22.59
C ALA A 25 -16.65 -1.89 21.82
N VAL A 26 -16.83 -3.15 22.22
CA VAL A 26 -17.86 -4.04 21.66
C VAL A 26 -19.26 -3.54 21.98
N TYR A 27 -19.50 -3.12 23.24
CA TYR A 27 -20.79 -2.61 23.70
C TYR A 27 -21.15 -1.27 23.02
N ALA A 28 -20.18 -0.36 22.85
CA ALA A 28 -20.35 0.85 22.06
C ALA A 28 -20.71 0.52 20.60
N GLY A 29 -20.08 -0.49 20.02
CA GLY A 29 -20.45 -1.01 18.69
C GLY A 29 -21.89 -1.51 18.60
N THR A 30 -22.48 -1.98 19.72
CA THR A 30 -23.87 -2.46 19.77
C THR A 30 -24.90 -1.45 20.29
N PHE A 31 -24.48 -0.34 20.91
CA PHE A 31 -25.38 0.65 21.52
C PHE A 31 -25.57 1.91 20.66
N PHE A 32 -24.63 2.22 19.76
CA PHE A 32 -24.72 3.37 18.86
C PHE A 32 -25.39 3.04 17.52
N ASP A 33 -26.68 2.74 17.56
CA ASP A 33 -27.55 2.76 16.38
C ASP A 33 -27.83 4.23 15.97
N GLY A 34 -26.84 4.88 15.33
CA GLY A 34 -27.04 6.22 14.79
C GLY A 34 -25.77 6.90 14.25
N VAL A 35 -25.80 7.28 12.97
CA VAL A 35 -24.83 8.12 12.22
C VAL A 35 -23.41 7.56 12.01
N TRP A 36 -22.85 6.76 12.92
CA TRP A 36 -21.51 6.18 12.76
C TRP A 36 -21.48 4.76 12.16
N GLY A 37 -22.60 4.03 12.18
CA GLY A 37 -22.67 2.65 11.69
C GLY A 37 -22.31 2.48 10.21
N ASN A 38 -22.75 3.40 9.35
CA ASN A 38 -22.38 3.38 7.94
C ASN A 38 -20.90 3.75 7.72
N SER A 39 -20.33 4.65 8.51
CA SER A 39 -18.93 5.08 8.38
C SER A 39 -17.94 4.01 8.87
N VAL A 40 -18.28 3.29 9.94
CA VAL A 40 -17.50 2.13 10.41
C VAL A 40 -17.63 0.98 9.43
N ARG A 41 -18.82 0.70 8.92
CA ARG A 41 -19.03 -0.36 7.93
C ARG A 41 -18.38 -0.05 6.59
N THR A 42 -18.43 1.20 6.11
CA THR A 42 -17.69 1.65 4.90
C THR A 42 -16.18 1.68 5.14
N GLY A 43 -15.72 2.02 6.34
CA GLY A 43 -14.29 1.93 6.69
C GLY A 43 -13.80 0.49 6.72
N VAL A 44 -14.57 -0.42 7.31
CA VAL A 44 -14.28 -1.86 7.34
C VAL A 44 -14.41 -2.48 5.95
N GLU A 45 -15.45 -2.17 5.18
CA GLU A 45 -15.58 -2.59 3.77
C GLU A 45 -14.45 -2.00 2.91
N TYR A 46 -13.97 -0.78 3.16
CA TYR A 46 -12.81 -0.20 2.48
C TYR A 46 -11.51 -0.94 2.84
N LEU A 47 -11.32 -1.29 4.11
CA LEU A 47 -10.15 -2.05 4.57
C LEU A 47 -10.19 -3.53 4.16
N LEU A 48 -11.37 -4.11 3.95
CA LEU A 48 -11.55 -5.51 3.56
C LEU A 48 -11.70 -5.72 2.05
N THR A 49 -12.17 -4.72 1.30
CA THR A 49 -12.37 -4.81 -0.17
C THR A 49 -11.13 -4.35 -0.93
N LYS A 50 -10.27 -3.51 -0.32
CA LYS A 50 -8.92 -3.32 -0.82
C LYS A 50 -8.07 -4.46 -0.27
N ASN A 51 -7.44 -5.24 -1.15
CA ASN A 51 -6.36 -6.17 -0.79
C ASN A 51 -5.15 -5.35 -0.30
N TYR A 52 -5.23 -4.80 0.91
CA TYR A 52 -4.06 -4.45 1.67
C TYR A 52 -3.59 -5.74 2.34
N ASP A 53 -2.38 -6.18 2.01
CA ASP A 53 -1.74 -7.25 2.74
C ASP A 53 -1.41 -6.75 4.16
N LEU A 54 -2.33 -7.00 5.09
CA LEU A 54 -2.21 -6.65 6.50
C LEU A 54 -1.11 -7.44 7.20
N SER A 55 -0.46 -8.39 6.52
CA SER A 55 0.71 -9.13 7.03
C SER A 55 1.80 -8.18 7.53
N GLY A 56 2.04 -7.07 6.83
CA GLY A 56 3.02 -6.03 7.21
C GLY A 56 2.62 -5.16 8.41
N TYR A 57 1.34 -5.07 8.74
CA TYR A 57 0.87 -4.39 9.97
C TYR A 57 0.84 -5.34 11.17
N LEU A 58 0.49 -6.60 10.93
CA LEU A 58 0.48 -7.65 11.95
C LEU A 58 1.90 -7.95 12.45
N SER A 59 2.91 -7.84 11.57
CA SER A 59 4.33 -7.92 11.97
C SER A 59 4.74 -6.79 12.93
N ARG A 60 4.12 -5.61 12.82
CA ARG A 60 4.34 -4.44 13.71
C ARG A 60 3.52 -4.44 14.99
N LEU A 61 2.37 -5.09 14.98
CA LEU A 61 1.54 -5.27 16.18
C LEU A 61 2.12 -6.30 17.15
N SER A 62 3.04 -7.16 16.69
CA SER A 62 3.76 -8.13 17.51
C SER A 62 4.46 -7.52 18.73
N HIS A 63 4.92 -6.27 18.62
CA HIS A 63 5.65 -5.56 19.67
C HIS A 63 4.74 -5.07 20.81
N LEU A 64 3.44 -4.91 20.52
CA LEU A 64 2.46 -4.33 21.46
C LEU A 64 1.75 -5.40 22.30
N ILE A 65 1.74 -6.66 21.84
CA ILE A 65 1.17 -7.80 22.58
C ILE A 65 2.09 -9.02 22.44
N PRO A 66 3.21 -9.08 23.20
CA PRO A 66 4.21 -10.14 23.09
C PRO A 66 3.68 -11.56 23.38
N ASP A 67 2.59 -11.70 24.14
CA ASP A 67 2.03 -13.02 24.54
C ASP A 67 1.06 -13.64 23.52
N LEU A 68 0.63 -12.91 22.48
CA LEU A 68 -0.28 -13.46 21.45
C LEU A 68 0.47 -14.33 20.43
N LEU A 69 1.78 -14.10 20.28
CA LEU A 69 2.70 -14.81 19.37
C LEU A 69 3.49 -15.94 20.04
N SER A 70 3.28 -16.21 21.32
CA SER A 70 3.79 -17.43 21.99
C SER A 70 3.15 -18.73 21.50
N LEU A 71 2.19 -18.67 20.57
CA LEU A 71 1.79 -19.81 19.73
C LEU A 71 2.79 -19.99 18.56
N GLY A 72 4.06 -20.15 18.90
CA GLY A 72 5.14 -20.80 18.15
C GLY A 72 5.17 -20.73 16.61
N MET A 73 5.46 -19.56 16.02
CA MET A 73 6.10 -19.51 14.69
C MET A 73 6.78 -18.14 14.46
N GLN A 74 8.10 -18.10 14.35
CA GLN A 74 8.87 -16.93 13.91
C GLN A 74 9.76 -17.32 12.72
N PRO A 75 9.73 -16.58 11.60
CA PRO A 75 10.84 -16.57 10.65
C PRO A 75 11.67 -15.30 10.84
N ASP A 76 12.97 -15.48 11.04
CA ASP A 76 13.97 -14.41 11.07
C ASP A 76 14.27 -13.96 9.63
N LEU A 77 13.98 -12.72 9.25
CA LEU A 77 14.51 -12.11 8.02
C LEU A 77 14.72 -10.60 8.21
N GLU A 78 15.95 -10.19 8.51
CA GLU A 78 16.44 -8.83 8.28
C GLU A 78 16.67 -8.63 6.78
N VAL A 79 15.86 -7.78 6.13
CA VAL A 79 16.03 -7.42 4.72
C VAL A 79 16.68 -6.04 4.65
N GLU A 80 17.95 -5.99 4.25
CA GLU A 80 18.60 -4.74 3.87
C GLU A 80 17.89 -4.13 2.64
N VAL A 81 17.14 -3.04 2.87
CA VAL A 81 16.50 -2.27 1.80
C VAL A 81 17.58 -1.48 1.06
N SER A 82 18.18 -2.10 0.05
CA SER A 82 19.05 -1.38 -0.88
C SER A 82 18.17 -0.57 -1.84
N THR A 83 18.33 0.76 -1.86
CA THR A 83 17.59 1.61 -2.79
C THR A 83 17.75 1.07 -4.22
N PRO A 84 16.66 0.82 -4.97
CA PRO A 84 16.77 0.46 -6.38
C PRO A 84 17.54 1.57 -7.10
N GLY A 85 18.48 1.15 -7.95
CA GLY A 85 19.30 2.10 -8.72
C GLY A 85 18.43 3.03 -9.56
N LYS A 86 18.93 4.24 -9.84
CA LYS A 86 18.28 5.18 -10.75
C LYS A 86 17.92 4.49 -12.08
N PHE A 87 16.72 4.70 -12.61
CA PHE A 87 16.30 4.19 -13.91
C PHE A 87 16.58 5.20 -15.04
N PRO A 88 16.81 4.71 -16.27
CA PRO A 88 17.30 5.53 -17.38
C PRO A 88 16.25 6.52 -17.89
N ASP A 89 14.97 6.12 -17.97
CA ASP A 89 13.91 6.92 -18.57
C ASP A 89 12.56 6.66 -17.89
N LEU A 90 11.61 7.59 -18.11
CA LEU A 90 10.21 7.40 -17.78
C LEU A 90 9.57 6.27 -18.60
N PRO A 91 8.53 5.59 -18.07
CA PRO A 91 7.87 4.48 -18.76
C PRO A 91 7.18 4.87 -20.08
N VAL A 92 6.89 6.17 -20.24
CA VAL A 92 6.30 6.75 -21.45
C VAL A 92 6.79 8.18 -21.60
N SER A 93 7.07 8.61 -22.84
CA SER A 93 7.39 10.00 -23.15
C SER A 93 6.10 10.83 -23.11
N GLY A 94 6.05 11.81 -22.21
CA GLY A 94 4.89 12.68 -22.03
C GLY A 94 5.22 13.91 -21.20
N LYS A 95 4.27 14.86 -21.14
CA LYS A 95 4.42 16.07 -20.34
C LYS A 95 3.93 15.82 -18.92
N LEU A 96 4.70 16.19 -17.90
CA LEU A 96 4.25 16.15 -16.51
C LEU A 96 3.06 17.10 -16.30
N VAL A 97 1.93 16.54 -15.89
CA VAL A 97 0.69 17.29 -15.57
C VAL A 97 0.50 17.40 -14.07
N LYS A 98 0.81 16.32 -13.35
CA LYS A 98 0.66 16.25 -11.89
C LYS A 98 1.89 15.59 -11.28
N GLY A 99 2.46 16.22 -10.26
CA GLY A 99 3.64 15.73 -9.55
C GLY A 99 3.28 14.78 -8.39
N PHE A 100 4.31 14.22 -7.76
CA PHE A 100 4.20 13.44 -6.54
C PHE A 100 4.11 14.34 -5.29
N GLY A 101 3.47 13.85 -4.22
CA GLY A 101 3.50 14.47 -2.91
C GLY A 101 2.30 15.35 -2.57
N TRP A 102 2.43 16.15 -1.51
CA TRP A 102 1.37 17.02 -1.00
C TRP A 102 1.11 18.19 -1.93
N GLN A 103 -0.14 18.28 -2.42
CA GLN A 103 -0.63 19.33 -3.30
C GLN A 103 -1.96 19.86 -2.78
N LYS A 104 -2.44 20.96 -3.36
CA LYS A 104 -3.79 21.47 -3.09
C LYS A 104 -4.75 20.99 -4.17
N ASP A 105 -5.94 20.56 -3.78
CA ASP A 105 -7.01 20.29 -4.73
C ASP A 105 -7.64 21.59 -5.26
N GLU A 106 -8.62 21.48 -6.17
CA GLU A 106 -9.34 22.63 -6.75
C GLU A 106 -10.07 23.49 -5.69
N LYS A 107 -10.35 22.92 -4.51
CA LYS A 107 -11.01 23.58 -3.39
C LYS A 107 -10.01 24.11 -2.35
N GLY A 108 -8.70 23.93 -2.59
CA GLY A 108 -7.62 24.37 -1.72
C GLY A 108 -7.26 23.42 -0.59
N TRP A 109 -7.88 22.24 -0.50
CA TRP A 109 -7.59 21.25 0.54
C TRP A 109 -6.29 20.49 0.24
N PRO A 110 -5.49 20.16 1.27
CA PRO A 110 -4.29 19.36 1.09
C PRO A 110 -4.67 17.93 0.67
N VAL A 111 -4.16 17.50 -0.47
CA VAL A 111 -4.30 16.15 -1.01
C VAL A 111 -2.91 15.56 -1.26
N PHE A 112 -2.68 14.33 -0.85
CA PHE A 112 -1.45 13.62 -1.17
C PHE A 112 -1.59 12.89 -2.50
N VAL A 113 -0.64 13.08 -3.40
CA VAL A 113 -0.61 12.43 -4.71
C VAL A 113 0.45 11.32 -4.70
N PRO A 114 0.03 10.03 -4.80
CA PRO A 114 0.90 8.88 -4.59
C PRO A 114 1.81 8.54 -5.79
N GLY A 115 1.89 9.42 -6.80
CA GLY A 115 2.64 9.19 -8.02
C GLY A 115 2.65 10.42 -8.92
N ILE A 116 3.00 10.22 -10.18
CA ILE A 116 2.98 11.26 -11.21
C ILE A 116 1.94 10.96 -12.27
N GLU A 117 1.46 12.02 -12.91
CA GLU A 117 0.55 11.93 -14.05
C GLU A 117 1.17 12.62 -15.25
N LEU A 118 1.27 11.87 -16.36
CA LEU A 118 1.84 12.33 -17.63
C LEU A 118 0.73 12.50 -18.66
N ALA A 119 0.71 13.65 -19.35
CA ALA A 119 -0.06 13.84 -20.57
C ALA A 119 0.64 13.16 -21.74
N VAL A 120 -0.10 12.29 -22.42
CA VAL A 120 0.38 11.36 -23.45
C VAL A 120 -0.72 11.16 -24.49
N ASP A 121 -0.36 10.75 -25.70
CA ASP A 121 -1.37 10.36 -26.70
C ASP A 121 -1.97 8.98 -26.35
N LYS A 122 -3.23 8.78 -26.72
CA LYS A 122 -3.90 7.48 -26.57
C LYS A 122 -3.21 6.41 -27.41
N GLY A 123 -3.03 5.21 -26.86
CA GLY A 123 -2.39 4.10 -27.56
C GLY A 123 -0.86 4.14 -27.55
N THR A 124 -0.25 5.11 -26.87
CA THR A 124 1.21 5.19 -26.73
C THR A 124 1.72 3.97 -25.97
N ALA A 125 2.83 3.38 -26.43
CA ALA A 125 3.44 2.22 -25.78
C ALA A 125 3.99 2.60 -24.39
N ILE A 126 3.68 1.76 -23.40
CA ILE A 126 4.16 1.88 -22.01
C ILE A 126 5.23 0.81 -21.80
N ARG A 127 6.37 1.21 -21.23
CA ARG A 127 7.53 0.34 -21.00
C ARG A 127 7.81 0.16 -19.52
N ALA A 128 8.28 -1.04 -19.14
CA ALA A 128 8.77 -1.30 -17.79
C ALA A 128 10.05 -0.49 -17.51
N VAL A 129 10.10 0.26 -16.40
CA VAL A 129 11.26 1.10 -16.06
C VAL A 129 12.46 0.30 -15.57
N LEU A 130 12.21 -0.88 -15.02
CA LEU A 130 13.18 -1.80 -14.43
C LEU A 130 12.78 -3.25 -14.77
N PRO A 131 13.73 -4.19 -14.79
CA PRO A 131 13.40 -5.61 -14.93
C PRO A 131 12.70 -6.12 -13.67
N GLY A 132 11.80 -7.09 -13.80
CA GLY A 132 11.04 -7.60 -12.66
C GLY A 132 9.95 -8.59 -13.03
N GLU A 133 9.12 -8.93 -12.06
CA GLU A 133 7.98 -9.83 -12.21
C GLU A 133 6.67 -9.05 -12.11
N VAL A 134 5.73 -9.32 -13.03
CA VAL A 134 4.39 -8.76 -12.97
C VAL A 134 3.60 -9.46 -11.86
N VAL A 135 3.42 -8.80 -10.72
CA VAL A 135 2.70 -9.37 -9.56
C VAL A 135 1.20 -9.13 -9.61
N HIS A 136 0.74 -8.13 -10.37
CA HIS A 136 -0.69 -7.86 -10.50
C HIS A 136 -1.06 -7.28 -11.87
N VAL A 137 -2.16 -7.77 -12.43
CA VAL A 137 -2.85 -7.20 -13.58
C VAL A 137 -4.33 -7.11 -13.23
N GLY A 138 -4.90 -5.91 -13.26
CA GLY A 138 -6.25 -5.71 -12.75
C GLY A 138 -6.87 -4.39 -13.15
N THR A 139 -8.01 -4.08 -12.52
CA THR A 139 -8.70 -2.79 -12.68
C THR A 139 -8.92 -2.16 -11.31
N ASP A 140 -8.41 -0.95 -11.15
CA ASP A 140 -8.68 -0.10 -10.01
C ASP A 140 -9.77 0.93 -10.36
N ARG A 141 -10.57 1.31 -9.37
CA ARG A 141 -11.68 2.25 -9.56
C ARG A 141 -11.22 3.64 -9.99
N SER A 142 -10.06 4.09 -9.53
CA SER A 142 -9.52 5.42 -9.78
C SER A 142 -8.48 5.46 -10.90
N LEU A 143 -7.72 4.38 -11.05
CA LEU A 143 -6.65 4.27 -12.04
C LEU A 143 -7.05 3.48 -13.28
N GLY A 144 -8.26 2.91 -13.35
CA GLY A 144 -8.66 2.05 -14.46
C GLY A 144 -7.82 0.79 -14.51
N ARG A 145 -7.46 0.33 -15.70
CA ARG A 145 -6.56 -0.84 -15.83
C ARG A 145 -5.18 -0.52 -15.28
N ILE A 146 -4.65 -1.44 -14.47
CA ILE A 146 -3.36 -1.34 -13.81
C ILE A 146 -2.49 -2.57 -14.04
N VAL A 147 -1.19 -2.35 -14.00
CA VAL A 147 -0.16 -3.38 -13.92
C VAL A 147 0.77 -3.01 -12.77
N ILE A 148 1.10 -3.97 -11.90
CA ILE A 148 2.09 -3.80 -10.84
C ILE A 148 3.24 -4.76 -11.11
N ILE A 149 4.46 -4.23 -11.07
CA ILE A 149 5.69 -4.99 -11.30
C ILE A 149 6.55 -4.87 -10.05
N GLU A 150 6.90 -6.00 -9.46
CA GLU A 150 7.92 -6.07 -8.42
C GLU A 150 9.28 -6.23 -9.07
N HIS A 151 10.25 -5.51 -8.53
CA HIS A 151 11.63 -5.48 -8.95
C HIS A 151 12.51 -5.91 -7.79
N ASP A 152 13.79 -6.13 -8.09
CA ASP A 152 14.77 -6.43 -7.04
C ASP A 152 14.84 -5.31 -5.99
N LYS A 153 15.35 -5.69 -4.81
CA LYS A 153 15.64 -4.76 -3.71
C LYS A 153 14.41 -4.07 -3.11
N ALA A 154 13.30 -4.81 -3.00
CA ALA A 154 12.04 -4.32 -2.46
C ALA A 154 11.52 -3.08 -3.20
N CYS A 155 11.64 -3.06 -4.52
CA CYS A 155 11.13 -2.00 -5.36
C CYS A 155 9.88 -2.48 -6.09
N ALA A 156 8.85 -1.64 -6.19
CA ALA A 156 7.67 -1.94 -6.98
C ALA A 156 7.24 -0.72 -7.79
N THR A 157 6.70 -0.97 -8.98
CA THR A 157 6.15 0.08 -9.83
C THR A 157 4.70 -0.22 -10.20
N LEU A 158 3.86 0.82 -10.15
CA LEU A 158 2.47 0.74 -10.58
C LEU A 158 2.28 1.59 -11.83
N TYR A 159 1.78 0.93 -12.87
CA TYR A 159 1.37 1.53 -14.13
C TYR A 159 -0.15 1.60 -14.12
N GLY A 160 -0.72 2.79 -14.33
CA GLY A 160 -2.15 3.02 -14.28
C GLY A 160 -2.69 3.75 -15.52
N ARG A 161 -4.00 3.65 -15.71
CA ARG A 161 -4.76 4.14 -16.88
C ARG A 161 -4.33 3.47 -18.17
N LEU A 162 -4.13 2.14 -18.10
CA LEU A 162 -3.75 1.34 -19.25
C LEU A 162 -4.91 1.15 -20.23
N GLY A 163 -4.53 1.26 -21.49
CA GLY A 163 -5.17 0.71 -22.66
C GLY A 163 -4.98 -0.81 -22.66
N GLU A 164 -4.63 -1.36 -23.81
CA GLU A 164 -4.34 -2.79 -23.92
C GLU A 164 -3.19 -3.20 -23.01
N ILE A 165 -3.32 -4.35 -22.35
CA ILE A 165 -2.29 -4.93 -21.48
C ILE A 165 -1.65 -6.09 -22.23
N GLY A 166 -0.33 -6.03 -22.43
CA GLY A 166 0.45 -7.02 -23.17
C GLY A 166 1.14 -8.07 -22.29
N VAL A 167 0.92 -8.02 -20.97
CA VAL A 167 1.55 -8.90 -19.98
C VAL A 167 0.52 -9.56 -19.06
N LYS A 168 0.94 -10.60 -18.35
CA LYS A 168 0.10 -11.35 -17.39
C LYS A 168 0.79 -11.43 -16.03
N ALA A 169 0.01 -11.66 -14.97
CA ALA A 169 0.59 -11.93 -13.65
C ALA A 169 1.49 -13.17 -13.69
N GLY A 170 2.62 -13.13 -12.97
CA GLY A 170 3.69 -14.14 -12.98
C GLY A 170 4.66 -14.03 -14.16
N GLN A 171 4.51 -13.03 -15.04
CA GLN A 171 5.39 -12.86 -16.19
C GLN A 171 6.63 -12.03 -15.81
N GLU A 172 7.81 -12.53 -16.13
CA GLU A 172 9.05 -11.74 -16.10
C GLU A 172 9.08 -10.72 -17.25
N VAL A 173 9.52 -9.51 -16.92
CA VAL A 173 9.70 -8.41 -17.87
C VAL A 173 11.12 -7.88 -17.82
N ALA A 174 11.68 -7.57 -18.98
CA ALA A 174 12.93 -6.85 -19.09
C ALA A 174 12.70 -5.33 -18.97
N GLN A 175 13.75 -4.61 -18.57
CA GLN A 175 13.76 -3.15 -18.67
C GLN A 175 13.48 -2.70 -20.12
N GLY A 176 12.61 -1.70 -20.28
CA GLY A 176 12.23 -1.16 -21.58
C GLY A 176 11.24 -2.03 -22.37
N GLN A 177 10.88 -3.22 -21.85
CA GLN A 177 9.88 -4.09 -22.46
C GLN A 177 8.51 -3.40 -22.47
N VAL A 178 7.81 -3.48 -23.61
CA VAL A 178 6.44 -2.96 -23.73
C VAL A 178 5.50 -3.85 -22.93
N ILE A 179 4.79 -3.25 -21.97
CA ILE A 179 3.85 -3.94 -21.08
C ILE A 179 2.38 -3.67 -21.44
N GLY A 180 2.14 -2.64 -22.26
CA GLY A 180 0.81 -2.24 -22.68
C GLY A 180 0.79 -0.90 -23.39
N THR A 181 -0.40 -0.33 -23.51
CA THR A 181 -0.62 0.99 -24.13
C THR A 181 -1.39 1.92 -23.19
N THR A 182 -1.42 3.22 -23.48
CA THR A 182 -2.21 4.21 -22.73
C THR A 182 -3.69 4.16 -23.13
N ALA A 183 -4.61 4.28 -22.16
CA ALA A 183 -6.06 4.23 -22.44
C ALA A 183 -6.59 5.52 -23.10
N GLY A 184 -5.94 6.63 -22.81
CA GLY A 184 -6.40 7.98 -23.13
C GLY A 184 -5.26 8.98 -23.00
N THR A 185 -5.61 10.21 -22.66
CA THR A 185 -4.68 11.36 -22.68
C THR A 185 -3.78 11.46 -21.46
N TYR A 186 -4.03 10.66 -20.43
CA TYR A 186 -3.30 10.71 -19.17
C TYR A 186 -2.87 9.31 -18.73
N PHE A 187 -1.62 9.22 -18.31
CA PHE A 187 -1.01 8.02 -17.77
C PHE A 187 -0.57 8.24 -16.32
N HIS A 188 -0.83 7.26 -15.45
CA HIS A 188 -0.48 7.34 -14.03
C HIS A 188 0.70 6.41 -13.72
N PHE A 189 1.68 6.90 -12.96
CA PHE A 189 2.85 6.12 -12.56
C PHE A 189 3.18 6.30 -11.08
N GLN A 190 3.48 5.20 -10.39
CA GLN A 190 3.95 5.21 -9.01
C GLN A 190 5.22 4.37 -8.88
N LEU A 191 6.09 4.82 -7.99
CA LEU A 191 7.27 4.10 -7.55
C LEU A 191 7.18 3.89 -6.04
N GLN A 192 7.45 2.66 -5.63
CA GLN A 192 7.54 2.27 -4.23
C GLN A 192 8.92 1.66 -3.97
N GLU A 193 9.57 2.11 -2.90
CA GLU A 193 10.85 1.56 -2.41
C GLU A 193 10.64 1.13 -0.95
N GLY A 194 10.82 -0.16 -0.68
CA GLY A 194 10.41 -0.79 0.57
C GLY A 194 8.91 -0.56 0.82
N GLU A 195 8.61 0.14 1.91
CA GLU A 195 7.23 0.48 2.28
C GLU A 195 6.81 1.91 1.89
N GLN A 196 7.70 2.69 1.27
CA GLN A 196 7.47 4.10 1.01
C GLN A 196 7.19 4.35 -0.46
N LEU A 197 6.16 5.16 -0.72
CA LEU A 197 5.99 5.77 -2.04
C LEU A 197 7.02 6.88 -2.21
N VAL A 198 7.65 6.90 -3.37
CA VAL A 198 8.78 7.79 -3.70
C VAL A 198 8.43 8.59 -4.94
N ASP A 199 8.90 9.83 -5.00
CA ASP A 199 8.82 10.64 -6.22
C ASP A 199 9.64 10.00 -7.35
N PRO A 200 9.00 9.47 -8.41
CA PRO A 200 9.72 8.80 -9.49
C PRO A 200 10.68 9.73 -10.23
N LEU A 201 10.42 11.04 -10.26
CA LEU A 201 11.27 12.00 -10.98
C LEU A 201 12.65 12.15 -10.33
N THR A 202 12.76 11.86 -9.04
CA THR A 202 14.05 11.92 -8.31
C THR A 202 14.96 10.73 -8.61
N ARG A 203 14.46 9.71 -9.30
CA ARG A 203 15.16 8.45 -9.59
C ARG A 203 15.53 8.27 -11.06
N ILE A 204 15.37 9.31 -11.88
CA ILE A 204 15.79 9.32 -13.29
C ILE A 204 17.29 9.68 -13.36
N GLN A 205 18.04 9.09 -14.31
CA GLN A 205 19.48 9.36 -14.53
C GLN A 205 19.74 10.61 -15.37
#